data_AF-A0A7S0C979-F1
#
_entry.id   AF-A0A7S0C979-F1
#
_cell.length_a   1.000
_cell.length_b   1.000
_cell.length_c   1.000
_cell.angle_alpha   90.00
_cell.angle_beta   90.00
_cell.angle_gamma   90.00
#
_symmetry.space_group_name_H-M   'P 1'
#
loop_
_entity.id
_entity.type
_entity.pdbx_description
1 polymer ?
#
loop_
_entity_poly.entity_id
_entity_poly.type
_entity_poly.pdbx_seq_one_letter_code
_entity_poly.pdbx_strand_id
1 'polypeptide(L)'
;YFSYTHFLSTKIHLGRSKKIEASLSDSINPINVNVLSKSDESKDSFGKDIAIITTASQETLNIVKAALIEAGVPDGVINYQVISADVVDIGLSKGSDSIGFIHHVIGLDEQSGYLNDRSVYLDDPKCTVVRLTPGVGESRSGVQAYKPFPPSERAPNGSGDDEDYLRRPLNKVERSIKTSIIAKYQTVNAATVSQAKDPESCISKFKPCSGDNSDAITFTNFPGMPYHTNSFYLLYGVNHVQTGFATVQTISVNDMGGNLLGMVNVNAELIGSASVYPNVEDNDELFAVMITRDCRGSNFCMEISPSMGEDRSKYGPLTFSEDIILNPNTGTAPSEKEILVFRVLYGKFLGGALPRSIN
;
A
#
# COMPACT_ATOMS: atom_id res chain seq x y z
N TYR A 1 4.12 -6.78 7.37
CA TYR A 1 2.86 -6.97 6.64
C TYR A 1 3.13 -7.71 5.33
N PHE A 2 2.20 -8.55 4.88
CA PHE A 2 2.23 -9.16 3.54
C PHE A 2 0.83 -9.17 2.93
N SER A 3 0.71 -9.12 1.61
CA SER A 3 -0.51 -9.51 0.92
C SER A 3 -0.28 -10.06 -0.48
N TYR A 4 -1.25 -10.82 -0.97
CA TYR A 4 -1.26 -11.40 -2.30
C TYR A 4 -2.50 -10.96 -3.05
N THR A 5 -2.30 -10.35 -4.21
CA THR A 5 -3.40 -9.80 -5.01
C THR A 5 -3.14 -10.08 -6.48
N HIS A 6 -4.19 -10.43 -7.19
CA HIS A 6 -4.13 -10.57 -8.64
C HIS A 6 -4.93 -9.45 -9.33
N PHE A 7 -4.42 -9.04 -10.47
CA PHE A 7 -4.82 -7.84 -11.17
C PHE A 7 -5.10 -8.13 -12.64
N LEU A 8 -6.13 -7.49 -13.18
CA LEU A 8 -6.21 -7.27 -14.62
C LEU A 8 -5.18 -6.20 -15.00
N SER A 9 -3.98 -6.61 -15.39
CA SER A 9 -2.91 -5.69 -15.79
C SER A 9 -3.26 -4.99 -17.11
N THR A 10 -3.64 -5.76 -18.13
CA THR A 10 -3.96 -5.25 -19.46
C THR A 10 -5.25 -5.87 -19.95
N LYS A 11 -6.19 -5.04 -20.37
CA LYS A 11 -7.42 -5.47 -21.02
C LYS A 11 -7.31 -5.27 -22.54
N ILE A 12 -7.70 -6.28 -23.29
CA ILE A 12 -7.85 -6.22 -24.74
C ILE A 12 -9.35 -6.18 -25.04
N HIS A 13 -9.79 -5.11 -25.70
CA HIS A 13 -11.19 -4.96 -26.10
C HIS A 13 -11.27 -4.35 -27.49
N LEU A 14 -11.97 -5.04 -28.40
CA LEU A 14 -12.13 -4.62 -29.81
C LEU A 14 -10.78 -4.31 -30.49
N GLY A 15 -9.77 -5.15 -30.25
CA GLY A 15 -8.42 -5.01 -30.81
C GLY A 15 -7.57 -3.90 -30.20
N ARG A 16 -8.07 -3.19 -29.18
CA ARG A 16 -7.31 -2.18 -28.43
C ARG A 16 -6.82 -2.77 -27.12
N SER A 17 -5.54 -2.55 -26.83
CA SER A 17 -4.92 -2.92 -25.55
C SER A 17 -4.84 -1.70 -24.65
N LYS A 18 -5.19 -1.86 -23.36
CA LYS A 18 -5.07 -0.80 -22.36
C LYS A 18 -4.66 -1.36 -21.01
N LYS A 19 -3.73 -0.68 -20.36
CA LYS A 19 -3.35 -0.91 -18.97
C LYS A 19 -4.52 -0.51 -18.07
N ILE A 20 -5.11 -1.49 -17.39
CA ILE A 20 -6.23 -1.26 -16.46
C ILE A 20 -5.69 -1.21 -15.04
N GLU A 21 -4.90 -2.20 -14.61
CA GLU A 21 -4.40 -2.31 -13.23
C GLU A 21 -5.55 -2.25 -12.21
N ALA A 22 -6.53 -3.14 -12.41
CA ALA A 22 -7.66 -3.32 -11.52
C ALA A 22 -7.56 -4.64 -10.75
N SER A 23 -7.72 -4.63 -9.43
CA SER A 23 -7.81 -5.85 -8.64
C SER A 23 -9.03 -6.67 -9.08
N LEU A 24 -8.93 -8.00 -9.06
CA LEU A 24 -10.01 -8.89 -9.50
C LEU A 24 -10.76 -9.55 -8.34
N SER A 25 -10.16 -9.58 -7.16
CA SER A 25 -10.77 -9.97 -5.90
C SER A 25 -10.15 -9.15 -4.77
N ASP A 26 -10.59 -9.40 -3.53
CA ASP A 26 -9.85 -8.94 -2.38
C ASP A 26 -8.50 -9.66 -2.24
N SER A 27 -7.57 -8.98 -1.59
CA SER A 27 -6.23 -9.47 -1.29
C SER A 27 -6.29 -10.55 -0.22
N ILE A 28 -5.45 -11.58 -0.35
CA ILE A 28 -5.14 -12.47 0.77
C ILE A 28 -4.11 -11.75 1.64
N ASN A 29 -4.42 -11.56 2.92
CA ASN A 29 -3.64 -10.76 3.86
C ASN A 29 -3.58 -11.45 5.24
N PRO A 30 -2.86 -10.90 6.24
CA PRO A 30 -2.59 -11.60 7.49
C PRO A 30 -3.84 -11.91 8.33
N ILE A 31 -4.98 -11.25 8.05
CA ILE A 31 -6.25 -11.43 8.78
C ILE A 31 -7.10 -12.54 8.14
N ASN A 32 -7.17 -12.58 6.80
CA ASN A 32 -8.07 -13.47 6.08
C ASN A 32 -7.39 -14.74 5.52
N VAL A 33 -6.06 -14.83 5.59
CA VAL A 33 -5.32 -16.01 5.12
C VAL A 33 -5.61 -17.24 5.97
N ASN A 34 -5.82 -18.37 5.30
CA ASN A 34 -5.93 -19.67 5.93
C ASN A 34 -4.54 -20.18 6.31
N VAL A 35 -4.34 -20.39 7.61
CA VAL A 35 -3.15 -21.00 8.21
C VAL A 35 -3.58 -22.01 9.28
N LEU A 36 -2.75 -23.03 9.53
CA LEU A 36 -2.96 -23.91 10.67
C LEU A 36 -2.47 -23.21 11.94
N SER A 37 -3.38 -22.87 12.86
CA SER A 37 -3.00 -22.50 14.23
C SER A 37 -2.79 -23.76 15.06
N LYS A 38 -1.78 -23.75 15.95
CA LYS A 38 -1.53 -24.86 16.90
C LYS A 38 -2.43 -24.77 18.15
N SER A 39 -3.16 -23.68 18.34
CA SER A 39 -4.10 -23.42 19.43
C SER A 39 -5.01 -22.22 19.10
N ASP A 40 -6.14 -22.10 19.79
CA ASP A 40 -7.19 -21.08 19.61
C ASP A 40 -6.79 -19.62 19.95
N GLU A 41 -5.51 -19.32 20.22
CA GLU A 41 -5.13 -18.02 20.81
C GLU A 41 -4.37 -17.03 19.91
N SER A 42 -4.14 -17.33 18.64
CA SER A 42 -3.91 -16.29 17.61
C SER A 42 -3.84 -16.91 16.22
N LYS A 43 -4.49 -16.28 15.24
CA LYS A 43 -4.26 -16.54 13.81
C LYS A 43 -2.96 -15.85 13.36
N ASP A 44 -1.85 -16.11 14.05
CA ASP A 44 -0.55 -15.60 13.60
C ASP A 44 -0.18 -16.31 12.29
N SER A 45 -0.22 -15.55 11.20
CA SER A 45 0.02 -16.00 9.85
C SER A 45 1.46 -15.83 9.41
N PHE A 46 2.31 -15.18 10.22
CA PHE A 46 3.72 -15.00 9.89
C PHE A 46 4.53 -16.30 10.10
N GLY A 47 5.53 -16.52 9.23
CA GLY A 47 6.41 -17.70 9.29
C GLY A 47 5.70 -19.03 9.00
N LYS A 48 4.55 -19.00 8.32
CA LYS A 48 3.78 -20.19 7.92
C LYS A 48 3.88 -20.40 6.42
N ASP A 49 4.01 -21.67 6.02
CA ASP A 49 3.84 -22.06 4.63
C ASP A 49 2.35 -22.07 4.27
N ILE A 50 2.03 -21.44 3.15
CA ILE A 50 0.68 -21.41 2.57
C ILE A 50 0.74 -21.77 1.10
N ALA A 51 -0.37 -22.29 0.57
CA ALA A 51 -0.56 -22.46 -0.87
C ALA A 51 -1.65 -21.50 -1.33
N ILE A 52 -1.45 -20.84 -2.49
CA ILE A 52 -2.45 -19.96 -3.10
C ILE A 52 -2.74 -20.48 -4.51
N ILE A 53 -4.00 -20.83 -4.77
CA ILE A 53 -4.46 -21.25 -6.09
C ILE A 53 -5.20 -20.09 -6.75
N THR A 54 -4.69 -19.57 -7.87
CA THR A 54 -5.45 -18.61 -8.69
C THR A 54 -6.01 -19.28 -9.93
N THR A 55 -7.32 -19.19 -10.14
CA THR A 55 -7.97 -19.84 -11.29
C THR A 55 -9.31 -19.20 -11.63
N ALA A 56 -9.76 -19.40 -12.88
CA ALA A 56 -11.09 -19.01 -13.35
C ALA A 56 -12.08 -20.18 -13.45
N SER A 57 -11.69 -21.40 -13.05
CA SER A 57 -12.50 -22.62 -13.16
C SER A 57 -12.61 -23.32 -11.82
N GLN A 58 -13.85 -23.65 -11.43
CA GLN A 58 -14.15 -24.44 -10.22
C GLN A 58 -13.55 -25.84 -10.32
N GLU A 59 -13.61 -26.47 -11.49
CA GLU A 59 -12.99 -27.78 -11.74
C GLU A 59 -11.48 -27.73 -11.53
N THR A 60 -10.83 -26.70 -12.10
CA THR A 60 -9.38 -26.53 -11.97
C THR A 60 -9.01 -26.31 -10.50
N LEU A 61 -9.78 -25.51 -9.76
CA LEU A 61 -9.56 -25.34 -8.32
C LEU A 61 -9.59 -26.70 -7.60
N ASN A 62 -10.63 -27.51 -7.84
CA ASN A 62 -10.82 -28.80 -7.19
C ASN A 62 -9.70 -29.79 -7.53
N ILE A 63 -9.30 -29.87 -8.80
CA ILE A 63 -8.22 -30.76 -9.25
C ILE A 63 -6.88 -30.36 -8.61
N VAL A 64 -6.53 -29.07 -8.66
CA VAL A 64 -5.27 -28.57 -8.11
C VAL A 64 -5.25 -28.69 -6.59
N LYS A 65 -6.37 -28.38 -5.93
CA LYS A 65 -6.52 -28.56 -4.49
C LYS A 65 -6.34 -30.02 -4.08
N ALA A 66 -6.96 -30.96 -4.79
CA ALA A 66 -6.78 -32.39 -4.53
C ALA A 66 -5.32 -32.84 -4.72
N ALA A 67 -4.65 -32.38 -5.79
CA ALA A 67 -3.25 -32.69 -6.05
C ALA A 67 -2.30 -32.15 -4.96
N LEU A 68 -2.57 -30.94 -4.43
CA LEU A 68 -1.81 -30.38 -3.31
C LEU A 68 -2.01 -31.22 -2.03
N ILE A 69 -3.24 -31.63 -1.74
CA ILE A 69 -3.54 -32.50 -0.59
C ILE A 69 -2.85 -33.86 -0.73
N GLU A 70 -2.88 -34.47 -1.91
CA GLU A 70 -2.17 -35.72 -2.21
C GLU A 70 -0.65 -35.58 -2.05
N ALA A 71 -0.10 -34.42 -2.40
CA ALA A 71 1.30 -34.07 -2.20
C ALA A 71 1.66 -33.74 -0.73
N GLY A 72 0.69 -33.79 0.19
CA GLY A 72 0.89 -33.59 1.63
C GLY A 72 0.68 -32.15 2.12
N VAL A 73 0.17 -31.25 1.29
CA VAL A 73 -0.22 -29.90 1.72
C VAL A 73 -1.52 -29.98 2.53
N PRO A 74 -1.55 -29.53 3.80
CA PRO A 74 -2.78 -29.57 4.59
C PRO A 74 -3.89 -28.71 3.98
N ASP A 75 -5.12 -29.21 3.95
CA ASP A 75 -6.27 -28.48 3.41
C ASP A 75 -6.43 -27.07 4.04
N GLY A 76 -6.21 -26.98 5.36
CA GLY A 76 -6.34 -25.74 6.13
C GLY A 76 -5.31 -24.65 5.82
N VAL A 77 -4.32 -24.88 4.96
CA VAL A 77 -3.39 -23.82 4.47
C VAL A 77 -3.54 -23.50 2.99
N ILE A 78 -4.52 -24.13 2.32
CA ILE A 78 -4.81 -23.90 0.91
C ILE A 78 -5.78 -22.73 0.80
N ASN A 79 -5.29 -21.64 0.22
CA ASN A 79 -6.02 -20.44 -0.10
C ASN A 79 -6.30 -20.41 -1.61
N TYR A 80 -7.28 -19.62 -2.03
CA TYR A 80 -7.54 -19.44 -3.45
C TYR A 80 -8.04 -18.04 -3.78
N GLN A 81 -7.78 -17.65 -5.01
CA GLN A 81 -8.13 -16.38 -5.58
C GLN A 81 -8.82 -16.61 -6.92
N VAL A 82 -10.02 -16.05 -7.06
CA VAL A 82 -10.88 -16.35 -8.20
C VAL A 82 -10.74 -15.27 -9.25
N ILE A 83 -10.48 -15.70 -10.48
CA ILE A 83 -10.58 -14.85 -11.67
C ILE A 83 -11.97 -15.07 -12.26
N SER A 84 -12.87 -14.09 -12.11
CA SER A 84 -14.21 -14.20 -12.71
C SER A 84 -14.14 -14.13 -14.24
N ALA A 85 -14.73 -15.12 -14.89
CA ALA A 85 -14.81 -15.20 -16.36
C ALA A 85 -15.66 -14.09 -16.98
N ASP A 86 -16.51 -13.44 -16.18
CA ASP A 86 -17.41 -12.38 -16.65
C ASP A 86 -16.66 -11.07 -16.91
N VAL A 87 -15.49 -10.89 -16.29
CA VAL A 87 -14.74 -9.62 -16.33
C VAL A 87 -13.46 -9.69 -17.16
N VAL A 88 -12.95 -10.89 -17.46
CA VAL A 88 -11.70 -11.08 -18.20
C VAL A 88 -11.81 -12.10 -19.34
N ASP A 89 -11.11 -11.81 -20.44
CA ASP A 89 -10.89 -12.76 -21.54
C ASP A 89 -9.51 -13.40 -21.39
N ILE A 90 -9.40 -14.44 -20.55
CA ILE A 90 -8.12 -15.11 -20.31
C ILE A 90 -7.79 -16.12 -21.40
N GLY A 91 -6.52 -16.17 -21.78
CA GLY A 91 -6.05 -17.12 -22.77
C GLY A 91 -4.59 -16.92 -23.13
N LEU A 92 -4.10 -17.78 -24.03
CA LEU A 92 -2.72 -17.74 -24.52
C LEU A 92 -2.62 -17.05 -25.88
N SER A 93 -3.73 -16.50 -26.36
CA SER A 93 -3.80 -15.84 -27.65
C SER A 93 -3.36 -14.37 -27.53
N LYS A 94 -2.94 -13.77 -28.64
CA LYS A 94 -2.62 -12.32 -28.70
C LYS A 94 -3.83 -11.42 -28.38
N GLY A 95 -5.05 -11.95 -28.44
CA GLY A 95 -6.27 -11.22 -28.13
C GLY A 95 -6.69 -11.28 -26.67
N SER A 96 -5.97 -12.02 -25.83
CA SER A 96 -6.37 -12.28 -24.44
C SER A 96 -5.85 -11.23 -23.46
N ASP A 97 -6.61 -11.01 -22.40
CA ASP A 97 -6.27 -10.17 -21.26
C ASP A 97 -5.02 -10.71 -20.53
N SER A 98 -4.22 -9.80 -19.95
CA SER A 98 -3.05 -10.18 -19.15
C SER A 98 -3.33 -10.01 -17.67
N ILE A 99 -3.04 -11.04 -16.88
CA ILE A 99 -3.17 -11.03 -15.43
C ILE A 99 -1.81 -10.85 -14.77
N GLY A 100 -1.75 -9.96 -13.79
CA GLY A 100 -0.58 -9.73 -12.94
C GLY A 100 -0.82 -10.25 -11.54
N PHE A 101 0.27 -10.61 -10.86
CA PHE A 101 0.26 -11.07 -9.48
C PHE A 101 1.22 -10.19 -8.68
N ILE A 102 0.75 -9.68 -7.56
CA ILE A 102 1.52 -8.83 -6.67
C ILE A 102 1.61 -9.54 -5.33
N HIS A 103 2.85 -9.76 -4.88
CA HIS A 103 3.17 -10.09 -3.50
C HIS A 103 3.70 -8.80 -2.86
N HIS A 104 2.86 -8.17 -2.04
CA HIS A 104 3.22 -6.94 -1.34
C HIS A 104 3.81 -7.30 0.02
N VAL A 105 4.96 -6.74 0.37
CA VAL A 105 5.60 -6.95 1.68
C VAL A 105 6.10 -5.60 2.22
N ILE A 106 5.81 -5.35 3.50
CA ILE A 106 6.28 -4.16 4.23
C ILE A 106 6.87 -4.61 5.58
N GLY A 107 7.91 -3.89 6.03
CA GLY A 107 8.58 -4.12 7.32
C GLY A 107 9.86 -4.94 7.22
N LEU A 108 10.59 -4.84 6.11
CA LEU A 108 11.92 -5.46 5.94
C LEU A 108 13.02 -4.53 6.50
N ASP A 109 12.89 -4.07 7.74
CA ASP A 109 13.75 -3.02 8.34
C ASP A 109 14.57 -3.44 9.58
N GLU A 110 15.63 -2.64 9.85
CA GLU A 110 16.58 -2.65 10.99
C GLU A 110 16.04 -3.32 12.25
N GLN A 111 14.91 -2.75 12.64
CA GLN A 111 14.38 -2.74 13.99
C GLN A 111 13.40 -3.89 14.22
N SER A 112 12.86 -4.46 13.14
CA SER A 112 12.07 -5.70 13.17
C SER A 112 12.85 -6.93 13.69
N GLY A 113 14.17 -6.83 13.85
CA GLY A 113 15.04 -7.94 14.28
C GLY A 113 15.32 -8.97 13.18
N TYR A 114 14.73 -8.80 11.98
CA TYR A 114 14.94 -9.65 10.82
C TYR A 114 16.05 -9.15 9.89
N LEU A 115 16.69 -8.02 10.20
CA LEU A 115 17.70 -7.42 9.33
C LEU A 115 19.14 -7.82 9.58
N ASN A 116 19.42 -9.07 9.23
CA ASN A 116 20.51 -9.28 8.29
C ASN A 116 20.00 -9.58 6.85
N ASP A 117 18.69 -9.50 6.60
CA ASP A 117 18.07 -10.32 5.55
C ASP A 117 17.21 -9.58 4.51
N ARG A 118 17.23 -8.23 4.37
CA ARG A 118 16.55 -7.61 3.20
C ARG A 118 17.14 -8.12 1.89
N SER A 119 18.47 -8.14 1.78
CA SER A 119 19.15 -8.71 0.61
C SER A 119 18.82 -10.18 0.46
N VAL A 120 18.79 -10.93 1.56
CA VAL A 120 18.49 -12.36 1.53
C VAL A 120 17.04 -12.67 1.15
N TYR A 121 16.06 -11.89 1.60
CA TYR A 121 14.67 -12.00 1.15
C TYR A 121 14.54 -11.63 -0.34
N LEU A 122 15.29 -10.64 -0.82
CA LEU A 122 15.30 -10.30 -2.24
C LEU A 122 16.00 -11.36 -3.09
N ASP A 123 17.05 -11.99 -2.55
CA ASP A 123 17.81 -13.07 -3.20
C ASP A 123 17.05 -14.42 -3.16
N ASP A 124 16.26 -14.64 -2.11
CA ASP A 124 15.44 -15.83 -1.90
C ASP A 124 14.13 -15.49 -1.16
N PRO A 125 13.08 -15.06 -1.88
CA PRO A 125 11.79 -14.65 -1.28
C PRO A 125 10.97 -15.83 -0.74
N LYS A 126 11.54 -17.04 -0.70
CA LYS A 126 10.90 -18.28 -0.23
C LYS A 126 9.54 -18.56 -0.88
N CYS A 127 9.38 -18.17 -2.14
CA CYS A 127 8.15 -18.34 -2.91
C CYS A 127 8.44 -19.12 -4.19
N THR A 128 7.59 -20.10 -4.51
CA THR A 128 7.62 -20.84 -5.78
C THR A 128 6.35 -20.56 -6.56
N VAL A 129 6.48 -20.03 -7.77
CA VAL A 129 5.35 -19.79 -8.67
C VAL A 129 5.31 -20.88 -9.73
N VAL A 130 4.19 -21.61 -9.76
CA VAL A 130 3.96 -22.68 -10.75
C VAL A 130 2.79 -22.29 -11.65
N ARG A 131 3.04 -22.31 -12.97
CA ARG A 131 1.98 -22.18 -13.98
C ARG A 131 1.59 -23.55 -14.48
N LEU A 132 0.40 -24.02 -14.10
CA LEU A 132 -0.14 -25.28 -14.58
C LEU A 132 -0.71 -25.12 -15.99
N THR A 133 -0.32 -26.02 -16.89
CA THR A 133 -0.81 -26.08 -18.27
C THR A 133 -1.22 -27.53 -18.56
N PRO A 134 -2.35 -27.78 -19.24
CA PRO A 134 -2.72 -29.13 -19.65
C PRO A 134 -1.62 -29.83 -20.45
N GLY A 135 -1.48 -31.15 -20.28
CA GLY A 135 -0.46 -31.96 -20.96
C GLY A 135 -0.63 -31.95 -22.48
N VAL A 136 0.48 -32.00 -23.21
CA VAL A 136 0.48 -32.07 -24.68
C VAL A 136 -0.01 -33.45 -25.12
N GLY A 137 -1.07 -33.51 -25.92
CA GLY A 137 -1.58 -34.77 -26.49
C GLY A 137 -2.65 -35.48 -25.67
N GLU A 138 -3.03 -34.96 -24.50
CA GLU A 138 -4.25 -35.40 -23.84
C GLU A 138 -5.45 -34.98 -24.70
N SER A 139 -6.19 -35.99 -25.19
CA SER A 139 -7.43 -35.74 -25.91
C SER A 139 -8.38 -34.91 -25.04
N ARG A 140 -8.90 -33.81 -25.58
CA ARG A 140 -9.96 -33.02 -24.92
C ARG A 140 -11.27 -33.81 -24.74
N SER A 141 -11.34 -35.08 -25.18
CA SER A 141 -12.44 -36.00 -24.91
C SER A 141 -12.44 -36.38 -23.43
N GLY A 142 -13.09 -35.56 -22.61
CA GLY A 142 -13.10 -35.68 -21.17
C GLY A 142 -12.86 -34.36 -20.44
N VAL A 143 -12.61 -33.26 -21.16
CA VAL A 143 -12.61 -31.91 -20.56
C VAL A 143 -13.95 -31.72 -19.88
N GLN A 144 -13.95 -31.75 -18.55
CA GLN A 144 -15.11 -31.36 -17.77
C GLN A 144 -15.54 -29.98 -18.25
N ALA A 145 -16.85 -29.80 -18.42
CA ALA A 145 -17.41 -28.52 -18.83
C ALA A 145 -16.82 -27.42 -17.95
N TYR A 146 -16.25 -26.40 -18.57
CA TYR A 146 -15.74 -25.22 -17.87
C TYR A 146 -16.86 -24.63 -17.01
N LYS A 147 -16.72 -24.70 -15.68
CA LYS A 147 -17.61 -23.99 -14.76
C LYS A 147 -16.88 -22.76 -14.23
N PRO A 148 -17.24 -21.56 -14.72
CA PRO A 148 -16.69 -20.33 -14.21
C PRO A 148 -17.11 -20.13 -12.76
N PHE A 149 -16.32 -19.39 -12.00
CA PHE A 149 -16.80 -18.84 -10.74
C PHE A 149 -17.69 -17.62 -11.01
N PRO A 150 -18.69 -17.36 -10.13
CA PRO A 150 -19.31 -16.04 -10.10
C PRO A 150 -18.26 -14.97 -9.72
N PRO A 151 -18.55 -13.68 -9.96
CA PRO A 151 -17.78 -12.57 -9.39
C PRO A 151 -17.56 -12.75 -7.88
N SER A 152 -16.34 -12.44 -7.39
CA SER A 152 -16.05 -12.49 -5.97
C SER A 152 -16.83 -11.39 -5.26
N GLU A 153 -17.53 -11.74 -4.18
CA GLU A 153 -17.96 -10.73 -3.22
C GLU A 153 -16.72 -10.06 -2.61
N ARG A 154 -16.81 -8.75 -2.39
CA ARG A 154 -15.75 -7.96 -1.76
C ARG A 154 -16.20 -7.53 -0.38
N ALA A 155 -15.29 -7.60 0.58
CA ALA A 155 -15.52 -7.14 1.92
C ALA A 155 -15.71 -5.61 1.94
N PRO A 156 -16.59 -5.09 2.82
CA PRO A 156 -16.76 -3.66 2.99
C PRO A 156 -15.46 -3.03 3.52
N ASN A 157 -15.20 -1.79 3.12
CA ASN A 157 -14.07 -0.98 3.59
C ASN A 157 -14.40 -0.07 4.77
N GLY A 158 -15.68 0.07 5.12
CA GLY A 158 -16.13 0.87 6.27
C GLY A 158 -16.29 0.03 7.53
N SER A 159 -15.72 0.49 8.63
CA SER A 159 -15.90 -0.06 9.97
C SER A 159 -17.18 0.45 10.66
N GLY A 160 -17.66 1.64 10.25
CA GLY A 160 -18.75 2.35 10.92
C GLY A 160 -18.29 3.33 12.00
N ASP A 161 -17.00 3.33 12.36
CA ASP A 161 -16.36 4.32 13.22
C ASP A 161 -15.61 5.37 12.39
N ASP A 162 -15.25 6.51 12.99
CA ASP A 162 -14.47 7.56 12.32
C ASP A 162 -13.49 8.30 13.25
N GLU A 163 -12.54 9.00 12.64
CA GLU A 163 -11.51 9.81 13.29
C GLU A 163 -11.89 11.31 13.43
N ASP A 164 -13.17 11.69 13.24
CA ASP A 164 -13.60 13.10 13.31
C ASP A 164 -13.28 13.75 14.66
N TYR A 165 -13.26 12.96 15.74
CA TYR A 165 -12.87 13.41 17.07
C TYR A 165 -11.46 14.01 17.12
N LEU A 166 -10.53 13.56 16.26
CA LEU A 166 -9.17 14.07 16.15
C LEU A 166 -9.04 15.35 15.32
N ARG A 167 -10.11 15.78 14.63
CA ARG A 167 -10.07 16.95 13.75
C ARG A 167 -9.69 18.22 14.50
N ARG A 168 -10.22 18.40 15.72
CA ARG A 168 -9.90 19.57 16.57
C ARG A 168 -8.45 19.52 17.09
N PRO A 169 -7.97 18.41 17.68
CA PRO A 169 -6.56 18.22 18.02
C PRO A 169 -5.60 18.45 16.84
N LEU A 170 -5.88 17.87 15.66
CA LEU A 170 -5.05 18.04 14.46
C LEU A 170 -4.97 19.52 14.03
N ASN A 171 -6.07 20.26 14.11
CA ASN A 171 -6.05 21.71 13.85
C ASN A 171 -5.23 22.49 14.90
N LYS A 172 -5.06 21.99 16.12
CA LYS A 172 -4.17 22.57 17.15
C LYS A 172 -2.70 22.36 16.74
N VAL A 173 -2.35 21.15 16.29
CA VAL A 173 -1.01 20.83 15.74
C VAL A 173 -0.67 21.77 14.60
N GLU A 174 -1.57 21.94 13.63
CA GLU A 174 -1.36 22.84 12.49
C GLU A 174 -1.07 24.29 12.92
N ARG A 175 -1.85 24.81 13.87
CA ARG A 175 -1.63 26.18 14.38
C ARG A 175 -0.28 26.28 15.07
N SER A 176 0.07 25.29 15.89
CA SER A 176 1.34 25.27 16.62
C SER A 176 2.55 25.23 15.68
N ILE A 177 2.49 24.37 14.65
CA ILE A 177 3.46 24.32 13.57
C ILE A 177 3.64 25.72 12.96
N LYS A 178 2.54 26.35 12.51
CA LYS A 178 2.59 27.67 11.88
C LYS A 178 3.17 28.76 12.77
N THR A 179 2.89 28.73 14.07
CA THR A 179 3.45 29.69 15.02
C THR A 179 4.93 29.45 15.34
N SER A 180 5.41 28.21 15.21
CA SER A 180 6.80 27.84 15.50
C SER A 180 7.77 28.14 14.36
N ILE A 181 7.25 28.30 13.14
CA ILE A 181 8.05 28.58 11.94
C ILE A 181 8.29 30.09 11.81
N ILE A 182 9.56 30.51 11.92
CA ILE A 182 10.00 31.89 11.68
C ILE A 182 10.21 32.18 10.17
N ALA A 183 10.27 31.12 9.35
CA ALA A 183 10.55 31.20 7.93
C ALA A 183 9.35 31.71 7.09
N LYS A 184 9.60 32.18 5.86
CA LYS A 184 8.52 32.36 4.87
C LYS A 184 8.05 30.97 4.44
N TYR A 185 6.80 30.65 4.75
CA TYR A 185 6.17 29.41 4.35
C TYR A 185 4.96 29.68 3.46
N GLN A 186 4.65 28.71 2.62
CA GLN A 186 3.38 28.62 1.92
C GLN A 186 2.68 27.37 2.45
N THR A 187 1.58 27.56 3.17
CA THR A 187 0.71 26.42 3.44
C THR A 187 0.07 26.03 2.11
N VAL A 188 0.50 24.90 1.58
CA VAL A 188 -0.12 24.30 0.40
C VAL A 188 -1.02 23.21 0.94
N ASN A 189 -2.32 23.49 1.02
CA ASN A 189 -3.30 22.40 1.09
C ASN A 189 -3.30 21.77 -0.30
N ALA A 190 -2.32 20.91 -0.57
CA ALA A 190 -2.29 20.21 -1.83
C ALA A 190 -3.59 19.41 -1.92
N ALA A 191 -4.19 19.37 -3.11
CA ALA A 191 -5.32 18.49 -3.32
C ALA A 191 -4.81 17.07 -3.10
N THR A 192 -5.24 16.46 -2.01
CA THR A 192 -4.91 15.06 -1.77
C THR A 192 -5.84 14.23 -2.62
N VAL A 193 -5.26 13.46 -3.52
CA VAL A 193 -6.00 12.56 -4.40
C VAL A 193 -5.97 11.19 -3.76
N SER A 194 -7.15 10.72 -3.39
CA SER A 194 -7.38 9.32 -3.05
C SER A 194 -7.19 8.46 -4.29
N GLN A 195 -6.37 7.41 -4.17
CA GLN A 195 -6.24 6.39 -5.20
C GLN A 195 -7.24 5.25 -5.01
N ALA A 196 -8.14 5.32 -4.02
CA ALA A 196 -9.23 4.36 -3.89
C ALA A 196 -10.17 4.47 -5.09
N LYS A 197 -10.13 3.45 -5.96
CA LYS A 197 -10.98 3.36 -7.13
C LYS A 197 -11.77 2.07 -7.07
N ASP A 198 -13.00 2.14 -7.57
CA ASP A 198 -13.86 0.98 -7.80
C ASP A 198 -13.30 0.16 -9.00
N PRO A 199 -12.70 -1.03 -8.75
CA PRO A 199 -12.10 -1.85 -9.81
C PRO A 199 -13.12 -2.28 -10.86
N GLU A 200 -14.36 -2.56 -10.46
CA GLU A 200 -15.42 -2.97 -11.40
C GLU A 200 -15.79 -1.82 -12.35
N SER A 201 -15.89 -0.59 -11.84
CA SER A 201 -15.99 0.62 -12.67
C SER A 201 -14.81 0.76 -13.64
N CYS A 202 -13.59 0.56 -13.17
CA CYS A 202 -12.39 0.71 -13.99
C CYS A 202 -12.41 -0.26 -15.17
N ILE A 203 -12.69 -1.54 -14.89
CA ILE A 203 -12.75 -2.61 -15.89
C ILE A 203 -13.87 -2.35 -16.88
N SER A 204 -15.11 -2.13 -16.41
CA SER A 204 -16.29 -1.93 -17.26
C SER A 204 -16.19 -0.69 -18.15
N LYS A 205 -15.58 0.39 -17.65
CA LYS A 205 -15.39 1.64 -18.41
C LYS A 205 -14.12 1.66 -19.25
N PHE A 206 -13.33 0.58 -19.24
CA PHE A 206 -12.04 0.49 -19.93
C PHE A 206 -11.12 1.65 -19.55
N LYS A 207 -10.97 1.92 -18.25
CA LYS A 207 -10.17 3.02 -17.67
C LYS A 207 -9.14 2.49 -16.67
N PRO A 208 -7.99 3.17 -16.49
CA PRO A 208 -7.00 2.76 -15.51
C PRO A 208 -7.51 2.90 -14.07
N CYS A 209 -7.36 1.83 -13.29
CA CYS A 209 -7.52 1.81 -11.84
C CYS A 209 -6.25 2.16 -11.08
N SER A 210 -5.13 2.39 -11.78
CA SER A 210 -3.89 2.86 -11.16
C SER A 210 -3.34 1.94 -10.07
N GLY A 211 -3.64 0.64 -10.13
CA GLY A 211 -3.19 -0.32 -9.13
C GLY A 211 -3.96 -0.20 -7.83
N ASP A 212 -5.30 -0.18 -7.90
CA ASP A 212 -6.14 -0.19 -6.71
C ASP A 212 -5.77 -1.37 -5.80
N ASN A 213 -5.97 -1.23 -4.50
CA ASN A 213 -5.73 -2.35 -3.61
C ASN A 213 -6.88 -2.44 -2.60
N SER A 214 -7.47 -3.62 -2.46
CA SER A 214 -8.58 -3.83 -1.53
C SER A 214 -8.17 -3.68 -0.06
N ASP A 215 -6.88 -3.84 0.24
CA ASP A 215 -6.34 -3.79 1.61
C ASP A 215 -5.55 -2.51 1.92
N ALA A 216 -5.38 -1.61 0.95
CA ALA A 216 -4.65 -0.36 1.14
C ALA A 216 -5.35 0.82 0.47
N ILE A 217 -5.37 1.96 1.14
CA ILE A 217 -5.73 3.25 0.54
C ILE A 217 -4.51 4.15 0.53
N THR A 218 -4.25 4.76 -0.63
CA THR A 218 -3.15 5.70 -0.81
C THR A 218 -3.67 7.10 -1.05
N PHE A 219 -3.19 8.04 -0.25
CA PHE A 219 -3.42 9.47 -0.41
C PHE A 219 -2.16 10.13 -0.91
N THR A 220 -2.23 10.81 -2.06
CA THR A 220 -1.06 11.49 -2.62
C THR A 220 -1.36 12.96 -2.84
N ASN A 221 -0.44 13.84 -2.44
CA ASN A 221 -0.57 15.24 -2.76
C ASN A 221 -0.35 15.46 -4.27
N PHE A 222 -1.26 16.18 -4.93
CA PHE A 222 -1.10 16.51 -6.35
C PHE A 222 -1.54 17.96 -6.66
N PRO A 223 -0.81 18.69 -7.52
CA PRO A 223 0.49 18.34 -8.12
C PRO A 223 1.62 18.26 -7.09
N GLY A 224 2.75 17.66 -7.48
CA GLY A 224 3.95 17.59 -6.64
C GLY A 224 4.47 18.99 -6.24
N MET A 225 5.16 19.04 -5.10
CA MET A 225 5.66 20.28 -4.50
C MET A 225 7.06 20.65 -5.01
N PRO A 226 7.38 21.93 -5.21
CA PRO A 226 8.70 22.36 -5.63
C PRO A 226 9.78 21.92 -4.65
N TYR A 227 10.93 21.49 -5.16
CA TYR A 227 12.08 21.08 -4.36
C TYR A 227 13.26 22.02 -4.54
N HIS A 228 13.77 22.55 -3.43
CA HIS A 228 14.90 23.47 -3.42
C HIS A 228 15.94 23.09 -2.36
N THR A 229 17.12 23.69 -2.44
CA THR A 229 18.21 23.43 -1.50
C THR A 229 17.91 23.89 -0.07
N ASN A 230 17.05 24.90 0.08
CA ASN A 230 16.69 25.48 1.37
C ASN A 230 15.21 25.26 1.73
N SER A 231 14.54 24.28 1.10
CA SER A 231 13.16 23.96 1.43
C SER A 231 13.04 22.94 2.56
N PHE A 232 11.92 23.00 3.26
CA PHE A 232 11.47 21.97 4.17
C PHE A 232 9.99 21.68 3.92
N TYR A 233 9.58 20.49 4.31
CA TYR A 233 8.20 20.04 4.32
C TYR A 233 7.87 19.55 5.71
N LEU A 234 6.70 19.90 6.22
CA LEU A 234 6.17 19.35 7.47
C LEU A 234 4.95 18.52 7.13
N LEU A 235 5.07 17.22 7.37
CA LEU A 235 4.00 16.25 7.23
C LEU A 235 3.31 16.14 8.57
N TYR A 236 2.00 16.32 8.63
CA TYR A 236 1.26 16.18 9.89
C TYR A 236 -0.14 15.61 9.63
N GLY A 237 -0.61 14.77 10.53
CA GLY A 237 -1.82 13.98 10.31
C GLY A 237 -2.17 13.12 11.52
N VAL A 238 -3.04 12.15 11.28
CA VAL A 238 -3.42 11.13 12.26
C VAL A 238 -2.54 9.90 12.08
N ASN A 239 -2.08 9.33 13.18
CA ASN A 239 -1.44 8.03 13.17
C ASN A 239 -2.52 6.94 13.21
N HIS A 240 -2.90 6.47 12.02
CA HIS A 240 -3.98 5.51 11.81
C HIS A 240 -3.72 4.14 12.45
N VAL A 241 -2.46 3.82 12.75
CA VAL A 241 -2.11 2.62 13.52
C VAL A 241 -2.52 2.78 14.98
N GLN A 242 -2.31 3.97 15.57
CA GLN A 242 -2.64 4.24 16.97
C GLN A 242 -4.14 4.38 17.20
N THR A 243 -4.88 4.84 16.19
CA THR A 243 -6.35 4.90 16.22
C THR A 243 -7.01 3.55 15.91
N GLY A 244 -6.25 2.54 15.48
CA GLY A 244 -6.75 1.22 15.12
C GLY A 244 -7.40 1.13 13.73
N PHE A 245 -7.25 2.13 12.87
CA PHE A 245 -7.73 2.11 11.48
C PHE A 245 -6.77 1.46 10.49
N ALA A 246 -5.54 1.18 10.91
CA ALA A 246 -4.51 0.56 10.09
C ALA A 246 -3.63 -0.40 10.90
N THR A 247 -3.12 -1.42 10.23
CA THR A 247 -2.04 -2.27 10.75
C THR A 247 -0.68 -1.70 10.38
N VAL A 248 -0.61 -1.00 9.25
CA VAL A 248 0.59 -0.33 8.77
C VAL A 248 0.21 1.03 8.19
N GLN A 249 0.98 2.06 8.54
CA GLN A 249 0.94 3.37 7.91
C GLN A 249 2.35 3.74 7.47
N THR A 250 2.50 4.19 6.23
CA THR A 250 3.80 4.68 5.74
C THR A 250 3.60 5.93 4.90
N ILE A 251 4.51 6.90 5.02
CA ILE A 251 4.51 8.07 4.14
C ILE A 251 5.77 8.04 3.27
N SER A 252 5.58 7.85 1.98
CA SER A 252 6.62 7.78 0.97
C SER A 252 6.83 9.14 0.31
N VAL A 253 8.08 9.60 0.25
CA VAL A 253 8.49 10.80 -0.49
C VAL A 253 9.10 10.38 -1.82
N ASN A 254 8.45 10.75 -2.91
CA ASN A 254 8.80 10.31 -4.27
C ASN A 254 9.16 11.50 -5.16
N ASP A 255 10.17 11.35 -6.01
CA ASP A 255 10.52 12.33 -7.04
C ASP A 255 9.70 12.11 -8.33
N MET A 256 8.85 13.08 -8.71
CA MET A 256 8.09 13.02 -9.96
C MET A 256 8.97 13.13 -11.21
N GLY A 257 10.14 13.76 -11.13
CA GLY A 257 11.09 13.88 -12.24
C GLY A 257 11.85 12.59 -12.54
N GLY A 258 11.99 11.72 -11.54
CA GLY A 258 12.76 10.47 -11.59
C GLY A 258 11.90 9.20 -11.64
N ASN A 259 10.70 9.21 -12.23
CA ASN A 259 9.77 8.08 -12.26
C ASN A 259 9.26 7.61 -10.88
N LEU A 260 9.04 8.52 -9.92
CA LEU A 260 8.56 8.20 -8.57
C LEU A 260 9.52 7.30 -7.77
N LEU A 261 10.83 7.48 -7.93
CA LEU A 261 11.79 6.84 -7.06
C LEU A 261 11.56 7.30 -5.60
N GLY A 262 11.27 6.34 -4.72
CA GLY A 262 11.16 6.56 -3.29
C GLY A 262 12.48 7.05 -2.72
N MET A 263 12.44 8.24 -2.10
CA MET A 263 13.60 8.93 -1.54
C MET A 263 13.68 8.75 -0.03
N VAL A 264 12.52 8.78 0.64
CA VAL A 264 12.37 8.67 2.08
C VAL A 264 11.06 7.94 2.36
N ASN A 265 11.06 7.03 3.32
CA ASN A 265 9.84 6.44 3.88
C ASN A 265 9.79 6.79 5.36
N VAL A 266 8.65 7.32 5.80
CA VAL A 266 8.39 7.68 7.21
C VAL A 266 7.43 6.65 7.79
N ASN A 267 7.77 6.07 8.93
CA ASN A 267 6.90 5.13 9.64
C ASN A 267 7.12 5.21 11.16
N ALA A 268 8.22 4.66 11.66
CA ALA A 268 8.52 4.66 13.10
C ALA A 268 8.60 6.08 13.68
N GLU A 269 8.96 7.07 12.85
CA GLU A 269 9.10 8.47 13.22
C GLU A 269 7.75 9.19 13.45
N LEU A 270 6.61 8.53 13.24
CA LEU A 270 5.30 9.14 13.48
C LEU A 270 4.99 9.27 14.99
N ILE A 271 5.38 8.27 15.79
CA ILE A 271 5.07 8.17 17.23
C ILE A 271 5.77 9.29 18.00
N GLY A 272 5.04 9.97 18.90
CA GLY A 272 5.54 11.09 19.70
C GLY A 272 5.91 12.37 18.92
N SER A 273 5.88 12.35 17.58
CA SER A 273 6.45 13.44 16.76
C SER A 273 5.70 14.77 16.87
N ALA A 274 4.40 14.75 17.14
CA ALA A 274 3.62 15.98 17.32
C ALA A 274 3.98 16.75 18.62
N SER A 275 4.51 16.06 19.64
CA SER A 275 4.79 16.62 20.96
C SER A 275 5.90 17.69 20.96
N VAL A 276 6.74 17.73 19.92
CA VAL A 276 7.81 18.75 19.80
C VAL A 276 7.28 20.15 19.55
N TYR A 277 6.01 20.28 19.17
CA TYR A 277 5.39 21.57 18.88
C TYR A 277 4.70 22.15 20.13
N PRO A 278 4.89 23.44 20.45
CA PRO A 278 4.40 24.04 21.68
C PRO A 278 2.87 23.99 21.78
N ASN A 279 2.34 23.75 22.97
CA ASN A 279 0.91 23.62 23.23
C ASN A 279 0.23 22.44 22.51
N VAL A 280 0.98 21.51 21.93
CA VAL A 280 0.47 20.19 21.52
C VAL A 280 0.63 19.26 22.71
N GLU A 281 -0.46 18.59 23.09
CA GLU A 281 -0.40 17.56 24.13
C GLU A 281 0.29 16.33 23.57
N ASP A 282 1.03 15.61 24.41
CA ASP A 282 1.65 14.36 24.04
C ASP A 282 0.54 13.35 23.66
N ASN A 283 0.50 12.99 22.39
CA ASN A 283 -0.52 12.12 21.82
C ASN A 283 0.07 11.42 20.59
N ASP A 284 0.21 10.09 20.68
CA ASP A 284 0.73 9.26 19.60
C ASP A 284 -0.23 9.09 18.42
N GLU A 285 -1.52 9.43 18.58
CA GLU A 285 -2.54 9.46 17.53
C GLU A 285 -2.32 10.61 16.53
N LEU A 286 -1.45 11.56 16.84
CA LEU A 286 -1.11 12.68 15.96
C LEU A 286 0.38 12.68 15.67
N PHE A 287 0.74 12.94 14.42
CA PHE A 287 2.14 13.06 14.04
C PHE A 287 2.46 14.41 13.42
N ALA A 288 3.72 14.82 13.51
CA ALA A 288 4.29 15.95 12.78
C ALA A 288 5.79 15.70 12.52
N VAL A 289 6.14 15.37 11.27
CA VAL A 289 7.50 15.00 10.86
C VAL A 289 8.03 16.00 9.83
N MET A 290 9.28 16.44 10.02
CA MET A 290 9.97 17.31 9.07
C MET A 290 10.74 16.52 8.02
N ILE A 291 10.56 16.88 6.75
CA ILE A 291 11.37 16.38 5.64
C ILE A 291 12.19 17.55 5.09
N THR A 292 13.51 17.39 5.02
CA THR A 292 14.39 18.41 4.44
C THR A 292 15.69 17.79 3.92
N ARG A 293 16.62 18.59 3.40
CA ARG A 293 17.93 18.11 2.91
C ARG A 293 18.97 17.92 4.02
N ASP A 294 18.77 18.62 5.14
CA ASP A 294 19.70 18.72 6.25
C ASP A 294 18.88 19.00 7.51
N CYS A 295 18.79 18.00 8.38
CA CYS A 295 18.01 18.07 9.60
C CYS A 295 18.69 18.89 10.70
N ARG A 296 20.02 19.07 10.62
CA ARG A 296 20.85 19.82 11.58
C ARG A 296 20.57 19.47 13.05
N GLY A 297 20.28 18.20 13.31
CA GLY A 297 20.01 17.69 14.65
C GLY A 297 18.60 17.95 15.18
N SER A 298 17.65 18.43 14.36
CA SER A 298 16.25 18.51 14.77
C SER A 298 15.63 17.13 14.99
N ASN A 299 14.89 16.98 16.08
CA ASN A 299 14.12 15.78 16.38
C ASN A 299 12.99 15.59 15.36
N PHE A 300 12.61 14.33 15.10
CA PHE A 300 11.55 13.94 14.15
C PHE A 300 11.73 14.60 12.77
N CYS A 301 12.96 14.58 12.29
CA CYS A 301 13.35 15.07 10.98
C CYS A 301 14.00 13.97 10.15
N MET A 302 13.57 13.86 8.89
CA MET A 302 14.10 12.93 7.91
C MET A 302 14.81 13.69 6.79
N GLU A 303 16.02 13.26 6.48
CA GLU A 303 16.79 13.82 5.37
C GLU A 303 16.45 13.14 4.06
N ILE A 304 16.22 13.94 3.02
CA ILE A 304 16.13 13.46 1.64
C ILE A 304 17.54 13.03 1.20
N SER A 305 17.79 11.74 1.31
CA SER A 305 19.00 11.10 0.81
C SER A 305 18.94 10.97 -0.72
N PRO A 306 20.07 11.13 -1.43
CA PRO A 306 20.06 10.89 -2.86
C PRO A 306 19.78 9.41 -3.13
N SER A 307 18.76 9.11 -3.93
CA SER A 307 18.59 7.78 -4.47
C SER A 307 19.78 7.48 -5.39
N MET A 308 20.46 6.35 -5.14
CA MET A 308 21.31 5.66 -6.12
C MET A 308 22.35 6.52 -6.87
N GLY A 309 23.06 7.41 -6.17
CA GLY A 309 24.19 8.15 -6.75
C GLY A 309 23.83 9.29 -7.72
N GLU A 310 22.57 9.71 -7.75
CA GLU A 310 22.15 10.84 -8.59
C GLU A 310 22.46 12.21 -7.97
N ASP A 311 22.74 13.18 -8.84
CA ASP A 311 22.93 14.58 -8.43
C ASP A 311 21.60 15.17 -7.96
N ARG A 312 21.55 15.60 -6.68
CA ARG A 312 20.39 16.24 -6.03
C ARG A 312 19.89 17.50 -6.77
N SER A 313 20.63 18.03 -7.75
CA SER A 313 20.22 19.14 -8.62
C SER A 313 19.19 18.74 -9.68
N LYS A 314 18.99 17.43 -9.92
CA LYS A 314 18.12 16.89 -10.98
C LYS A 314 16.72 16.48 -10.51
N TYR A 315 16.46 16.46 -9.21
CA TYR A 315 15.14 16.07 -8.70
C TYR A 315 14.06 17.06 -9.13
N GLY A 316 12.94 16.50 -9.58
CA GLY A 316 11.74 17.23 -9.91
C GLY A 316 10.91 17.59 -8.67
N PRO A 317 9.65 17.97 -8.87
CA PRO A 317 8.71 18.17 -7.78
C PRO A 317 8.53 16.88 -6.95
N LEU A 318 8.42 17.02 -5.63
CA LEU A 318 8.20 15.91 -4.72
C LEU A 318 6.72 15.62 -4.50
N THR A 319 6.38 14.35 -4.47
CA THR A 319 5.09 13.86 -3.98
C THR A 319 5.29 13.09 -2.69
N PHE A 320 4.30 13.19 -1.83
CA PHE A 320 4.13 12.57 -0.54
C PHE A 320 2.90 11.68 -0.67
N SER A 321 3.11 10.38 -0.50
CA SER A 321 2.09 9.35 -0.61
C SER A 321 1.96 8.67 0.74
N GLU A 322 0.83 8.85 1.41
CA GLU A 322 0.49 8.13 2.62
C GLU A 322 -0.28 6.87 2.24
N ASP A 323 0.29 5.72 2.57
CA ASP A 323 -0.32 4.41 2.44
C ASP A 323 -0.87 3.99 3.81
N ILE A 324 -2.17 3.70 3.86
CA ILE A 324 -2.89 3.26 5.06
C ILE A 324 -3.41 1.86 4.76
N ILE A 325 -2.88 0.88 5.48
CA ILE A 325 -2.93 -0.51 5.08
C ILE A 325 -3.55 -1.36 6.18
N LEU A 326 -4.54 -2.13 5.76
CA LEU A 326 -5.26 -3.15 6.52
C LEU A 326 -5.89 -2.61 7.80
N ASN A 327 -7.16 -2.23 7.73
CA ASN A 327 -7.98 -2.01 8.90
C ASN A 327 -8.22 -3.35 9.62
N PRO A 328 -7.79 -3.49 10.88
CA PRO A 328 -7.89 -4.75 11.63
C PRO A 328 -9.33 -5.20 11.88
N ASN A 329 -10.30 -4.28 11.85
CA ASN A 329 -11.71 -4.57 12.11
C ASN A 329 -12.45 -5.09 10.87
N THR A 330 -12.03 -4.71 9.67
CA THR A 330 -12.69 -5.10 8.40
C THR A 330 -11.88 -6.09 7.58
N GLY A 331 -10.57 -6.19 7.79
CA GLY A 331 -9.68 -7.00 6.96
C GLY A 331 -9.41 -6.43 5.57
N THR A 332 -9.74 -5.15 5.34
CA THR A 332 -9.62 -4.40 4.08
C THR A 332 -9.01 -3.02 4.33
N ALA A 333 -8.85 -2.19 3.30
CA ALA A 333 -8.46 -0.79 3.46
C ALA A 333 -9.52 -0.04 4.28
N PRO A 334 -9.16 0.95 5.11
CA PRO A 334 -10.15 1.83 5.71
C PRO A 334 -10.88 2.67 4.64
N SER A 335 -12.12 3.05 4.96
CA SER A 335 -12.92 3.93 4.13
C SER A 335 -12.39 5.36 4.17
N GLU A 336 -12.26 6.00 2.99
CA GLU A 336 -11.86 7.41 2.88
C GLU A 336 -12.73 8.37 3.71
N LYS A 337 -13.97 7.99 4.00
CA LYS A 337 -14.89 8.81 4.80
C LYS A 337 -14.64 8.72 6.31
N GLU A 338 -13.95 7.67 6.76
CA GLU A 338 -13.75 7.37 8.18
C GLU A 338 -12.42 7.94 8.71
N ILE A 339 -11.48 8.28 7.83
CA ILE A 339 -10.11 8.68 8.21
C ILE A 339 -9.82 10.15 7.94
N LEU A 340 -8.90 10.72 8.71
CA LEU A 340 -8.37 12.06 8.49
C LEU A 340 -7.08 12.04 7.68
N VAL A 341 -7.16 12.51 6.44
CA VAL A 341 -6.03 12.60 5.53
C VAL A 341 -4.92 13.52 6.06
N PHE A 342 -3.66 13.08 5.95
CA PHE A 342 -2.50 13.90 6.29
C PHE A 342 -2.40 15.19 5.46
N ARG A 343 -1.63 16.13 5.97
CA ARG A 343 -1.40 17.45 5.37
C ARG A 343 0.09 17.71 5.24
N VAL A 344 0.44 18.53 4.26
CA VAL A 344 1.82 18.92 3.98
C VAL A 344 1.95 20.43 4.00
N LEU A 345 2.79 20.97 4.87
CA LEU A 345 3.18 22.38 4.83
C LEU A 345 4.56 22.51 4.19
N TYR A 346 4.69 23.45 3.24
CA TYR A 346 5.94 23.71 2.54
C TYR A 346 6.52 25.09 2.90
N GLY A 347 7.82 25.17 3.12
CA GLY A 347 8.49 26.43 3.40
C GLY A 347 9.94 26.49 2.92
N LYS A 348 10.53 27.69 2.98
CA LYS A 348 11.95 27.91 2.69
C LYS A 348 12.62 28.59 3.86
N PHE A 349 13.75 28.08 4.32
CA PHE A 349 14.53 28.72 5.38
C PHE A 349 14.96 30.14 4.98
N LEU A 350 14.67 31.11 5.85
CA LEU A 350 15.16 32.48 5.70
C LEU A 350 16.58 32.58 6.27
N GLY A 351 17.53 33.04 5.47
CA GLY A 351 18.91 33.25 5.93
C GLY A 351 19.67 31.96 6.32
N GLY A 352 19.15 30.79 5.94
CA GLY A 352 19.82 29.51 6.16
C GLY A 352 19.85 29.03 7.62
N ALA A 353 18.97 29.49 8.52
CA ALA A 353 18.84 28.97 9.89
C ALA A 353 17.50 28.22 10.08
N LEU A 354 17.52 27.13 10.88
CA LEU A 354 16.31 26.45 11.34
C LEU A 354 15.59 27.27 12.42
N PRO A 355 14.27 27.11 12.61
CA PRO A 355 13.56 27.69 13.75
C PRO A 355 14.17 27.17 15.07
N ARG A 356 14.41 28.08 16.01
CA ARG A 356 15.04 27.79 17.33
C ARG A 356 14.26 26.82 18.22
N SER A 357 13.02 26.48 17.88
CA SER A 357 12.12 25.67 18.70
C SER A 357 12.03 24.20 18.27
N ILE A 358 12.88 23.74 17.35
CA ILE A 358 12.93 22.33 16.89
C ILE A 358 14.27 21.67 17.30
N ASN A 359 14.91 22.18 18.37
CA ASN A 359 16.09 21.58 18.98
C ASN A 359 15.72 20.90 20.28
#